data_AF-A0A2X2KJ01-F1
#
_entry.id   AF-A0A2X2KJ01-F1
#
_cell.length_a   1.000
_cell.length_b   1.000
_cell.length_c   1.000
_cell.angle_alpha   90.00
_cell.angle_beta   90.00
_cell.angle_gamma   90.00
#
_symmetry.space_group_name_H-M   'P 1'
#
loop_
_entity.id
_entity.type
_entity.pdbx_description
1 polymer ?
#
loop_
_entity_poly.entity_id
_entity_poly.type
_entity_poly.pdbx_seq_one_letter_code
_entity_poly.pdbx_strand_id
1 'polypeptide(L)'
;MLLIAVTFLISMLYLFVGIDFDIFEYQFSSRLRKFILIILVGAAIATSVVIFQAITNNRLLTPSIMGLDAVYLFIKVLPVFFIWNSIGMGY
;
A
#
# COMPACT_ATOMS: atom_id res chain seq x y z
N MET A 1 14.75 3.65 20.07
CA MET A 1 13.83 3.81 21.22
C MET A 1 12.94 5.04 21.08
N LEU A 2 13.50 6.22 20.81
CA LEU A 2 12.72 7.47 20.67
C LEU A 2 11.69 7.43 19.53
N LEU A 3 12.05 6.87 18.37
CA LEU A 3 11.13 6.66 17.24
C LEU A 3 9.94 5.75 17.58
N ILE A 4 10.19 4.67 18.34
CA ILE A 4 9.14 3.73 18.77
C ILE A 4 8.15 4.42 19.71
N ALA A 5 8.65 5.24 20.64
CA ALA A 5 7.81 6.01 21.54
C ALA A 5 6.95 7.04 20.80
N VAL A 6 7.52 7.74 19.82
CA VAL A 6 6.79 8.71 18.99
C VAL A 6 5.72 8.03 18.14
N THR A 7 6.02 6.87 17.54
CA THR A 7 5.04 6.07 16.79
C THR A 7 3.88 5.64 17.69
N PHE A 8 4.16 5.17 18.91
CA PHE A 8 3.13 4.73 19.85
C PHE A 8 2.21 5.89 20.28
N LEU A 9 2.80 7.06 20.53
CA LEU A 9 2.10 8.25 20.97
C LEU A 9 1.17 8.80 19.87
N ILE A 10 1.64 8.82 18.62
CA ILE A 10 0.83 9.23 17.46
C ILE A 10 -0.28 8.21 17.16
N SER A 11 -0.01 6.91 17.29
CA SER A 11 -1.03 5.87 17.13
C SER A 11 -2.14 5.96 18.19
N MET A 12 -1.79 6.29 19.43
CA MET A 12 -2.76 6.45 20.50
C MET A 12 -3.61 7.71 20.28
N LEU A 13 -3.00 8.81 19.86
CA LEU A 13 -3.71 10.05 19.54
C LEU A 13 -4.67 9.89 18.34
N TYR A 14 -4.30 9.08 17.34
CA TYR A 14 -5.17 8.74 16.20
C TYR A 14 -6.36 7.83 16.57
N LEU A 15 -6.23 7.01 17.61
CA LEU A 15 -7.34 6.19 18.13
C LEU A 15 -8.39 7.04 18.87
N PHE A 16 -7.98 8.15 19.50
CA PHE A 16 -8.86 8.99 20.31
C PHE A 16 -9.50 10.19 19.56
N VAL A 17 -8.87 10.68 18.49
CA VAL A 17 -9.42 11.81 17.71
C VAL A 17 -10.44 11.29 16.68
N GLY A 18 -11.72 11.58 16.92
CA GLY A 18 -12.83 11.28 15.99
C GLY A 18 -13.73 10.08 16.36
N ILE A 19 -13.82 9.76 17.65
CA ILE A 19 -14.71 8.71 18.16
C ILE A 19 -16.17 9.21 18.15
N ASP A 20 -16.94 8.77 17.15
CA ASP A 20 -18.39 8.69 17.20
C ASP A 20 -18.78 7.31 17.77
N PHE A 21 -19.46 7.29 18.92
CA PHE A 21 -19.78 6.06 19.66
C PHE A 21 -20.78 5.14 18.93
N ASP A 22 -21.46 5.62 17.88
CA ASP A 22 -22.48 4.88 17.12
C ASP A 22 -21.91 3.97 16.02
N ILE A 23 -20.70 4.27 15.49
CA ILE A 23 -20.11 3.59 14.30
C ILE A 23 -18.73 2.99 14.63
N PHE A 24 -18.44 2.83 15.93
CA PHE A 24 -17.13 2.48 16.45
C PHE A 24 -16.61 1.13 15.90
N GLU A 25 -17.46 0.11 15.86
CA GLU A 25 -17.09 -1.21 15.32
C GLU A 25 -16.74 -1.16 13.82
N TYR A 26 -17.49 -0.40 13.03
CA TYR A 26 -17.30 -0.35 11.58
C TYR A 26 -16.03 0.43 11.20
N GLN A 27 -15.79 1.56 11.87
CA GLN A 27 -14.56 2.34 11.67
C GLN A 27 -13.33 1.59 12.16
N PHE A 28 -13.41 0.90 13.29
CA PHE A 28 -12.31 0.12 13.84
C PHE A 28 -11.94 -1.06 12.93
N SER A 29 -12.93 -1.85 12.49
CA SER A 29 -12.72 -2.99 11.58
C SER A 29 -12.13 -2.57 10.22
N SER A 30 -12.60 -1.46 9.66
CA SER A 30 -12.09 -0.93 8.38
C SER A 30 -10.66 -0.41 8.49
N ARG A 31 -10.31 0.28 9.60
CA ARG A 31 -8.93 0.74 9.86
C ARG A 31 -7.98 -0.43 10.12
N LEU A 32 -8.41 -1.44 10.88
CA LEU A 32 -7.63 -2.65 11.15
C LEU A 32 -7.35 -3.43 9.85
N ARG A 33 -8.37 -3.58 9.00
CA ARG A 33 -8.22 -4.23 7.69
C ARG A 33 -7.23 -3.48 6.80
N LYS A 34 -7.31 -2.15 6.72
CA LYS A 34 -6.32 -1.32 5.98
C LYS A 34 -4.91 -1.50 6.53
N PHE A 35 -4.75 -1.52 7.85
CA PHE A 35 -3.46 -1.70 8.50
C PHE A 35 -2.80 -3.05 8.16
N ILE A 36 -3.58 -4.14 8.26
CA ILE A 36 -3.12 -5.49 7.89
C ILE A 36 -2.71 -5.55 6.42
N LEU A 37 -3.50 -4.94 5.53
CA LEU A 37 -3.18 -4.87 4.10
C LEU A 37 -1.86 -4.13 3.85
N ILE A 38 -1.62 -3.00 4.51
CA ILE A 38 -0.38 -2.23 4.37
C ILE A 38 0.83 -3.04 4.84
N ILE A 39 0.73 -3.73 5.98
CA ILE A 39 1.82 -4.58 6.49
C ILE A 39 2.12 -5.72 5.51
N LEU A 40 1.09 -6.41 5.04
CA LEU A 40 1.23 -7.54 4.12
C LEU A 40 1.89 -7.11 2.81
N VAL A 41 1.40 -6.03 2.21
CA VAL A 41 1.95 -5.49 0.95
C VAL A 41 3.37 -4.97 1.17
N GLY A 42 3.64 -4.27 2.27
CA GLY A 42 4.97 -3.77 2.61
C GLY A 42 5.98 -4.91 2.79
N ALA A 43 5.61 -5.99 3.49
CA ALA A 43 6.45 -7.16 3.68
C ALA A 43 6.75 -7.88 2.36
N ALA A 44 5.75 -7.99 1.47
CA ALA A 44 5.93 -8.57 0.15
C ALA A 44 6.89 -7.74 -0.71
N ILE A 45 6.73 -6.41 -0.72
CA ILE A 45 7.61 -5.49 -1.45
C ILE A 45 9.04 -5.56 -0.90
N ALA A 46 9.22 -5.49 0.43
CA ALA A 46 10.53 -5.56 1.06
C ALA A 46 11.27 -6.87 0.71
N THR A 47 10.55 -7.99 0.74
CA THR A 47 11.10 -9.30 0.38
C THR A 47 11.52 -9.33 -1.09
N SER A 48 10.68 -8.82 -1.99
CA SER A 48 11.00 -8.73 -3.43
C SER A 48 12.24 -7.85 -3.67
N VAL A 49 12.35 -6.71 -2.99
CA VAL A 49 13.50 -5.80 -3.08
C VAL A 49 14.79 -6.49 -2.64
N VAL A 50 14.80 -7.16 -1.49
CA VAL A 50 16.01 -7.84 -0.97
C VAL A 50 16.45 -8.99 -1.88
N ILE A 51 15.52 -9.80 -2.38
CA ILE A 51 15.82 -10.88 -3.33
C ILE A 51 16.40 -10.30 -4.64
N PHE A 52 15.80 -9.23 -5.15
CA PHE A 52 16.26 -8.60 -6.39
C PHE A 52 17.64 -7.97 -6.22
N GLN A 53 17.88 -7.29 -5.10
CA GLN A 53 19.18 -6.73 -4.75
C GLN A 53 20.26 -7.82 -4.60
N ALA A 54 19.88 -9.00 -4.09
CA ALA A 54 20.79 -10.15 -3.97
C ALA A 54 21.16 -10.74 -5.34
N ILE A 55 20.20 -10.87 -6.27
CA ILE A 55 20.44 -11.39 -7.63
C ILE A 55 21.29 -10.43 -8.46
N THR A 56 21.00 -9.12 -8.39
CA THR A 56 21.74 -8.11 -9.15
C THR A 56 23.06 -7.67 -8.50
N ASN A 57 23.35 -8.16 -7.29
CA ASN A 57 24.54 -7.82 -6.49
C ASN A 57 24.76 -6.30 -6.36
N ASN A 58 23.67 -5.53 -6.42
CA ASN A 58 23.73 -4.07 -6.50
C ASN A 58 22.59 -3.46 -5.68
N ARG A 59 22.98 -2.81 -4.58
CA ARG A 59 22.08 -2.33 -3.53
C ARG A 59 21.28 -1.09 -3.92
N LEU A 60 21.62 -0.47 -5.05
CA LEU A 60 20.97 0.72 -5.62
C LEU A 60 19.83 0.38 -6.60
N LEU A 61 19.72 -0.88 -7.01
CA LEU A 61 18.71 -1.33 -7.97
C LEU A 61 17.46 -1.81 -7.22
N THR A 62 16.60 -0.87 -6.85
CA THR A 62 15.23 -1.18 -6.44
C THR A 62 14.41 -1.55 -7.68
N PRO A 63 13.53 -2.56 -7.65
CA PRO A 63 12.71 -2.96 -8.80
C PRO A 63 11.96 -1.79 -9.48
N SER A 64 11.48 -0.79 -8.72
CA SER A 64 10.85 0.41 -9.31
C SER A 64 11.79 1.20 -10.24
N ILE A 65 13.10 1.25 -9.95
CA ILE A 65 14.09 1.98 -10.76
C ILE A 65 14.36 1.27 -12.10
N MET A 66 14.20 -0.05 -12.14
CA MET A 66 14.27 -0.84 -13.39
C MET A 66 13.04 -0.68 -14.30
N GLY A 67 12.01 0.03 -13.85
CA GLY A 67 10.79 0.24 -14.63
C GLY A 67 9.67 -0.78 -14.38
N LEU A 68 9.79 -1.66 -13.37
CA LEU A 68 8.69 -2.56 -12.97
C LEU A 68 7.44 -1.79 -12.53
N ASP A 69 7.60 -0.59 -11.99
CA ASP A 69 6.47 0.29 -11.64
C ASP A 69 5.74 0.81 -12.89
N ALA A 70 6.48 1.12 -13.96
CA ALA A 70 5.91 1.50 -15.25
C ALA A 70 5.19 0.32 -15.93
N VAL A 71 5.73 -0.89 -15.82
CA VAL A 71 5.07 -2.12 -16.32
C VAL A 71 3.79 -2.40 -15.53
N TYR A 72 3.82 -2.23 -14.20
CA TYR A 72 2.63 -2.37 -13.37
C TYR A 72 1.56 -1.34 -13.72
N LEU A 73 1.94 -0.07 -13.91
CA LEU A 73 1.03 0.99 -14.33
C LEU A 73 0.43 0.68 -15.71
N PHE A 74 1.25 0.25 -16.67
CA PHE A 74 0.80 -0.13 -18.01
C PHE A 74 -0.23 -1.27 -17.96
N ILE A 75 0.08 -2.35 -17.24
CA ILE A 75 -0.83 -3.49 -17.04
C ILE A 75 -2.12 -3.06 -16.33
N LYS A 76 -2.07 -2.11 -15.40
CA LYS A 76 -3.25 -1.57 -14.71
C LYS A 76 -4.19 -0.79 -15.62
N VAL A 77 -3.63 -0.05 -16.58
CA VAL A 77 -4.41 0.79 -17.49
C VAL A 77 -5.07 -0.04 -18.60
N LEU A 78 -4.50 -1.19 -18.98
CA LEU A 78 -5.10 -2.10 -19.96
C LEU A 78 -6.57 -2.50 -19.62
N PRO A 79 -6.88 -3.11 -18.47
CA PRO A 79 -8.25 -3.48 -18.14
C PRO A 79 -9.15 -2.25 -17.98
N VAL A 80 -8.63 -1.12 -17.49
CA VAL A 80 -9.39 0.14 -17.44
C VAL A 80 -9.79 0.57 -18.85
N PHE A 81 -8.88 0.48 -19.83
CA PHE A 81 -9.15 0.83 -21.22
C PHE A 81 -10.16 -0.13 -21.89
N PHE A 82 -10.01 -1.45 -21.67
CA PHE A 82 -10.95 -2.44 -22.21
C PHE A 82 -12.35 -2.33 -21.59
N ILE A 83 -12.43 -2.13 -20.27
CA ILE A 83 -13.69 -1.97 -19.55
C ILE A 83 -14.33 -0.61 -19.89
N TRP A 84 -13.53 0.45 -20.03
CA TRP A 84 -14.01 1.76 -20.49
C TRP A 84 -14.65 1.69 -21.87
N ASN A 85 -13.99 1.00 -22.81
CA ASN A 85 -14.56 0.76 -24.14
C ASN A 85 -15.84 -0.07 -24.09
N SER A 86 -15.91 -1.06 -23.20
CA SER A 86 -17.07 -1.95 -23.04
C SER A 86 -18.27 -1.32 -22.32
N ILE A 87 -18.07 -0.32 -21.44
CA ILE A 87 -19.16 0.31 -20.67
C ILE A 87 -19.86 1.43 -21.47
N GLY A 88 -19.38 1.77 -22.67
CA GLY A 88 -20.12 2.67 -23.57
C GLY A 88 -20.30 4.09 -23.04
N MET A 89 -19.34 4.59 -22.25
CA MET A 89 -19.22 6.03 -21.96
C MET A 89 -18.24 6.70 -22.93
N GLY A 90 -18.32 6.31 -24.20
CA GLY A 90 -17.82 7.11 -25.31
C GLY A 90 -18.96 7.99 -25.80
N TYR A 91 -18.72 9.29 -25.89
CA TYR A 91 -19.41 10.15 -26.86
C TYR A 91 -19.30 9.53 -28.26
#